data_AF-A0AAF0T914-F1
#
_entry.id   AF-A0AAF0T914-F1
#
_cell.length_a   1.000
_cell.length_b   1.000
_cell.length_c   1.000
_cell.angle_alpha   90.00
_cell.angle_beta   90.00
_cell.angle_gamma   90.00
#
_symmetry.space_group_name_H-M   'P 1'
#
loop_
_entity.id
_entity.type
_entity.pdbx_description
1 polymer ?
#
loop_
_entity_poly.entity_id
_entity_poly.type
_entity_poly.pdbx_seq_one_letter_code
_entity_poly.pdbx_strand_id
1 'polypeptide(L)' 'MSDEDLKKLPCFLYKTENTSECAVCLERFKTGENCRLLTNCNHSFHAKCIDSWMIQAPYCPICRTIALKQSC' A
#
# COMPACT_ATOMS: atom_id res chain seq x y z
N MET A 1 0.73 -5.44 16.48
CA MET A 1 0.02 -5.87 15.26
C MET A 1 0.73 -7.09 14.75
N SER A 2 0.05 -8.25 14.76
CA SER A 2 0.67 -9.53 14.41
C SER A 2 0.90 -9.64 12.90
N ASP A 3 2.00 -10.26 12.50
CA ASP A 3 2.46 -10.48 11.11
C ASP A 3 1.37 -11.03 10.16
N GLU A 4 0.39 -11.75 10.72
CA GLU A 4 -0.67 -12.42 9.97
C GLU A 4 -1.70 -11.49 9.36
N ASP A 5 -1.92 -10.28 9.89
CA ASP A 5 -2.95 -9.37 9.38
C ASP A 5 -2.50 -8.57 8.16
N LEU A 6 -1.19 -8.40 7.95
CA LEU A 6 -0.65 -7.76 6.74
C LEU A 6 -0.72 -8.68 5.52
N LYS A 7 -0.75 -10.00 5.70
CA LYS A 7 -0.83 -10.98 4.59
C LYS A 7 -2.20 -11.02 3.89
N LYS A 8 -3.26 -10.46 4.50
CA LYS A 8 -4.62 -10.48 3.94
C LYS A 8 -4.88 -9.39 2.90
N LEU A 9 -3.99 -8.40 2.81
CA LEU A 9 -4.12 -7.35 1.80
C LEU A 9 -3.78 -7.93 0.42
N PRO A 10 -4.58 -7.66 -0.61
CA PRO A 10 -4.29 -8.13 -1.96
C PRO A 10 -2.99 -7.49 -2.46
N CYS A 11 -1.97 -8.32 -2.64
CA CYS A 11 -0.77 -7.96 -3.39
C CYS A 11 -1.07 -8.16 -4.86
N PHE A 12 -0.96 -7.11 -5.66
CA PHE A 12 -0.98 -7.24 -7.12
C PHE A 12 0.40 -6.90 -7.66
N LEU A 13 0.76 -7.61 -8.72
CA LEU A 13 1.91 -7.27 -9.53
C LEU A 13 1.53 -6.08 -10.41
N TYR A 14 2.35 -5.05 -10.39
CA TYR A 14 2.17 -3.90 -11.24
C TYR A 14 2.44 -4.31 -12.70
N LYS A 15 1.42 -4.27 -13.55
CA LYS A 15 1.46 -4.83 -14.91
C LYS A 15 1.85 -3.84 -16.01
N THR A 16 1.78 -2.53 -15.74
CA THR A 16 1.98 -1.48 -16.75
C THR A 16 2.72 -0.33 -16.13
N GLU A 17 3.86 0.06 -16.70
CA GLU A 17 4.59 1.28 -16.32
C GLU A 17 3.70 2.51 -16.61
N ASN A 18 2.94 2.97 -15.61
CA ASN A 18 2.27 4.27 -15.65
C ASN A 18 3.20 5.34 -15.06
N THR A 19 2.83 6.61 -15.19
CA THR A 19 3.48 7.72 -14.48
C THR A 19 3.22 7.73 -12.97
N SER A 20 2.65 6.66 -12.40
CA SER A 20 2.36 6.57 -10.97
C SER A 20 3.64 6.28 -10.18
N GLU A 21 3.78 6.94 -9.04
CA GLU A 21 4.93 6.84 -8.14
C GLU A 21 4.48 6.52 -6.72
N CYS A 22 5.33 5.83 -5.97
CA CYS A 22 5.06 5.53 -4.58
C CYS A 22 5.38 6.75 -3.72
N ALA A 23 4.37 7.36 -3.10
CA ALA A 23 4.58 8.54 -2.24
C ALA A 23 5.37 8.27 -0.94
N VAL A 24 5.78 7.02 -0.68
CA VAL A 24 6.60 6.65 0.49
C VAL A 24 8.10 6.69 0.14
N CYS A 25 8.51 6.08 -0.97
CA CYS A 25 9.91 6.08 -1.42
C CYS A 25 10.21 7.11 -2.51
N LEU A 26 9.18 7.78 -3.05
CA LEU A 26 9.25 8.73 -4.17
C LEU A 26 9.83 8.12 -5.46
N GLU A 27 9.77 6.79 -5.60
CA GLU A 27 10.16 6.09 -6.83
C GLU A 27 8.95 5.68 -7.68
N ARG A 28 9.15 5.66 -9.00
CA ARG A 28 8.17 5.16 -9.97
C ARG A 28 7.93 3.67 -9.80
N PHE A 29 6.68 3.24 -10.01
CA PHE A 29 6.36 1.83 -10.06
C PHE A 29 6.93 1.17 -11.32
N LYS A 30 7.64 0.07 -11.14
CA LYS A 30 8.18 -0.74 -12.22
C LYS A 30 7.32 -1.97 -12.46
N THR A 31 7.28 -2.39 -13.72
CA THR A 31 6.56 -3.62 -14.10
C THR A 31 7.14 -4.81 -13.35
N GLY A 32 6.29 -5.61 -12.73
CA GLY A 32 6.67 -6.76 -11.91
C GLY A 32 6.92 -6.44 -10.43
N GLU A 33 6.79 -5.19 -9.99
CA GLU A 33 6.85 -4.86 -8.57
C GLU A 33 5.53 -5.17 -7.86
N ASN A 34 5.63 -5.68 -6.63
CA ASN A 34 4.48 -5.90 -5.78
C ASN A 34 3.96 -4.57 -5.24
N CYS A 35 2.74 -4.22 -5.60
CA CYS A 35 2.03 -3.05 -5.13
C CYS A 35 0.80 -3.45 -4.32
N ARG A 36 0.42 -2.56 -3.41
CA ARG A 36 -0.81 -2.64 -2.63
C ARG A 36 -1.64 -1.39 -2.90
N LEU A 37 -2.94 -1.61 -3.02
CA LEU A 37 -3.94 -0.58 -3.26
C LEU A 37 -4.78 -0.52 -1.99
N LEU A 38 -4.86 0.67 -1.41
CA LEU A 38 -5.73 0.92 -0.28
C LEU A 38 -7.16 1.08 -0.79
N THR A 39 -8.00 0.06 -0.60
CA THR A 39 -9.38 0.02 -1.10
C THR A 39 -10.26 1.17 -0.60
N ASN A 40 -9.93 1.76 0.56
CA ASN A 40 -10.68 2.88 1.14
C ASN A 40 -10.41 4.23 0.46
N CYS A 41 -9.26 4.40 -0.21
CA CYS A 41 -8.88 5.68 -0.82
C CYS A 41 -8.30 5.57 -2.24
N ASN A 42 -8.20 4.35 -2.78
CA ASN A 42 -7.67 4.04 -4.10
C ASN A 42 -6.23 4.52 -4.35
N HIS A 43 -5.45 4.73 -3.29
CA HIS A 43 -4.03 5.04 -3.42
C HIS A 43 -3.17 3.77 -3.47
N SER A 44 -2.23 3.74 -4.40
CA SER A 44 -1.31 2.64 -4.64
C SER A 44 0.07 2.93 -4.07
N PHE A 45 0.70 1.92 -3.50
CA PHE A 45 2.04 1.99 -2.93
C PHE A 45 2.77 0.66 -3.17
N HIS A 46 4.11 0.65 -3.12
CA HIS A 46 4.82 -0.62 -3.08
C HIS A 46 4.42 -1.38 -1.82
N ALA A 47 4.19 -2.69 -1.95
CA ALA A 47 3.80 -3.54 -0.84
C ALA A 47 4.76 -3.36 0.33
N LYS A 48 6.07 -3.49 0.08
CA LYS A 48 7.13 -3.30 1.09
C LYS A 48 7.07 -1.93 1.79
N CYS A 49 6.81 -0.86 1.03
CA CYS A 49 6.78 0.50 1.55
C CYS A 49 5.55 0.72 2.45
N ILE A 50 4.36 0.33 1.98
CA ILE A 50 3.15 0.51 2.77
C ILE A 50 3.06 -0.47 3.94
N ASP A 51 3.55 -1.71 3.81
CA ASP A 51 3.62 -2.66 4.91
C ASP A 51 4.49 -2.09 6.05
N SER A 52 5.65 -1.51 5.73
CA SER A 52 6.53 -0.88 6.73
C SER A 52 5.90 0.36 7.37
N TRP A 53 5.17 1.15 6.58
CA TRP A 53 4.44 2.32 7.08
C TRP A 53 3.32 1.92 8.04
N MET A 54 2.55 0.89 7.69
CA MET A 54 1.39 0.40 8.44
C MET A 54 1.74 -0.15 9.82
N ILE A 55 2.99 -0.57 10.03
CA ILE A 55 3.51 -0.93 11.36
C ILE A 55 3.51 0.27 12.32
N GLN A 56 3.79 1.47 11.80
CA GLN A 56 3.83 2.70 12.59
C GLN A 56 2.48 3.44 12.57
N ALA A 57 1.79 3.39 11.44
CA ALA A 57 0.66 4.26 11.13
C ALA A 57 -0.38 3.54 10.25
N PRO A 58 -1.58 3.21 10.76
CA PRO A 58 -2.63 2.52 9.99
C PRO A 58 -3.41 3.44 9.02
N TYR A 59 -2.79 4.52 8.54
CA TYR A 59 -3.41 5.55 7.71
C TYR A 59 -2.60 5.81 6.43
N CYS A 60 -3.32 6.14 5.36
CA CYS A 60 -2.75 6.44 4.06
C CYS A 60 -1.74 7.60 4.14
N PRO A 61 -0.52 7.46 3.62
CA PRO A 61 0.48 8.53 3.57
C PRO A 61 0.01 9.79 2.81
N ILE A 62 -0.92 9.62 1.86
CA ILE A 62 -1.38 10.70 0.97
C ILE A 62 -2.56 11.45 1.59
N CYS A 63 -3.60 10.73 2.00
CA CYS A 63 -4.87 11.34 2.41
C CYS A 63 -5.25 11.07 3.87
N ARG A 64 -4.41 10.35 4.63
CA ARG A 64 -4.63 9.97 6.03
C ARG A 64 -5.88 9.12 6.29
N THR A 65 -6.54 8.62 5.25
CA THR A 65 -7.65 7.66 5.36
C THR A 65 -7.14 6.34 5.93
N ILE A 66 -7.88 5.76 6.88
CA ILE A 66 -7.51 4.49 7.51
C ILE A 66 -7.50 3.37 6.46
N ALA A 67 -6.40 2.63 6.40
CA ALA A 67 -6.14 1.64 5.36
C ALA A 67 -6.88 0.30 5.58
N LEU A 68 -7.33 0.01 6.80
CA LEU A 68 -8.09 -1.18 7.16
C LEU A 68 -9.35 -0.77 7.94
N LYS A 69 -10.54 -1.21 7.50
CA LYS A 69 -11.71 -1.18 8.39
C LYS A 69 -11.45 -2.19 9.51
N GLN A 70 -11.22 -1.70 10.73
CA GLN A 70 -11.48 -2.53 11.91
C GLN A 70 -13.00 -2.71 11.95
N SER A 71 -13.49 -3.90 11.62
CA SER A 71 -14.81 -4.34 12.06
C SER A 71 -14.78 -4.36 13.58
N CYS A 72 -15.54 -3.45 14.21
CA CYS A 72 -15.97 -3.63 15.58
C CYS A 72 -16.92 -4.84 15.65
#